data_AF-A0A9C8DEG4-F1
#
_entry.id   AF-A0A9C8DEG4-F1
#
_cell.length_a   1.000
_cell.length_b   1.000
_cell.length_c   1.000
_cell.angle_alpha   90.00
_cell.angle_beta   90.00
_cell.angle_gamma   90.00
#
_symmetry.space_group_name_H-M   'P 1'
#
loop_
_entity.id
_entity.type
_entity.pdbx_description
1 polymer ?
#
loop_
_entity_poly.entity_id
_entity_poly.type
_entity_poly.pdbx_seq_one_letter_code
_entity_poly.pdbx_strand_id
1 'polypeptide(L)'
;MIEMTDSEIRALLLEIARKCIAAGEGYSQVAVVMHKAAKRLPRELTLHDEQRVLRCWHGLFTRPDGVLVPGFSVDNPNEPFFHERVAITEEETYDE
;
A
#
# COMPACT_ATOMS: atom_id res chain seq x y z
N MET A 1 -6.52 18.25 -12.19
CA MET A 1 -7.02 16.87 -12.30
C MET A 1 -5.87 15.97 -12.70
N ILE A 2 -5.71 14.83 -12.04
CA ILE A 2 -4.69 13.84 -12.39
C ILE A 2 -5.08 13.18 -13.72
N GLU A 3 -4.19 13.22 -14.71
CA GLU A 3 -4.40 12.59 -16.03
C GLU A 3 -4.31 11.05 -15.99
N MET A 4 -3.63 10.50 -14.99
CA MET A 4 -3.54 9.06 -14.77
C MET A 4 -4.92 8.45 -14.53
N THR A 5 -5.14 7.24 -15.02
CA THR A 5 -6.28 6.35 -14.74
C THR A 5 -6.22 5.77 -13.31
N ASP A 6 -7.33 5.25 -12.79
CA ASP A 6 -7.35 4.61 -11.47
C ASP A 6 -6.41 3.39 -11.42
N SER A 7 -6.26 2.67 -12.54
CA SER A 7 -5.33 1.56 -12.67
C SER A 7 -3.87 2.01 -12.55
N GLU A 8 -3.51 3.10 -13.22
CA GLU A 8 -2.15 3.66 -13.15
C GLU A 8 -1.83 4.21 -11.75
N ILE A 9 -2.81 4.85 -11.09
CA ILE A 9 -2.65 5.30 -9.70
C ILE A 9 -2.44 4.10 -8.77
N ARG A 10 -3.23 3.03 -8.91
CA ARG A 10 -3.05 1.80 -8.12
C ARG A 10 -1.68 1.15 -8.36
N ALA A 11 -1.25 1.05 -9.62
CA ALA A 11 0.05 0.49 -9.98
C ALA A 11 1.20 1.31 -9.37
N LEU A 12 1.12 2.64 -9.43
CA LEU A 12 2.08 3.55 -8.80
C LEU A 12 2.13 3.35 -7.27
N LEU A 13 0.97 3.32 -6.62
CA LEU A 13 0.88 3.15 -5.17
C LEU A 13 1.42 1.77 -4.74
N LEU A 14 1.11 0.71 -5.49
CA LEU A 14 1.62 -0.64 -5.24
C LEU A 14 3.15 -0.72 -5.43
N GLU A 15 3.70 -0.09 -6.46
CA GLU A 15 5.15 0.00 -6.69
C GLU A 15 5.85 0.65 -5.48
N ILE A 16 5.30 1.75 -4.98
CA ILE A 16 5.83 2.46 -3.81
C ILE A 16 5.69 1.59 -2.55
N ALA A 17 4.53 0.96 -2.34
CA ALA A 17 4.27 0.09 -1.21
C ALA A 17 5.27 -1.08 -1.15
N ARG A 18 5.53 -1.75 -2.29
CA ARG A 18 6.53 -2.82 -2.38
C ARG A 18 7.94 -2.35 -2.05
N LYS A 19 8.33 -1.17 -2.52
CA LYS A 19 9.63 -0.57 -2.17
C LYS A 19 9.73 -0.25 -0.67
N CYS A 20 8.62 0.13 -0.04
CA CYS A 20 8.57 0.36 1.40
C CYS A 20 8.67 -0.95 2.18
N ILE A 21 7.96 -2.00 1.77
CA ILE A 21 8.06 -3.34 2.36
C ILE A 21 9.49 -3.87 2.26
N ALA A 22 10.13 -3.76 1.10
CA ALA A 22 11.50 -4.19 0.89
C ALA A 22 12.53 -3.42 1.73
N ALA A 23 12.22 -2.20 2.17
CA ALA A 23 13.08 -1.40 3.03
C ALA A 23 12.97 -1.77 4.53
N GLY A 24 12.01 -2.63 4.89
CA GLY A 24 11.83 -3.13 6.25
C GLY A 24 10.72 -2.42 7.04
N GLU A 25 10.48 -2.91 8.25
CA GLU A 25 9.29 -2.61 9.06
C GLU A 25 9.07 -1.11 9.31
N GLY A 26 10.12 -0.29 9.41
CA GLY A 26 9.99 1.16 9.60
C GLY A 26 9.39 1.92 8.41
N TYR A 27 9.35 1.33 7.21
CA TYR A 27 8.96 2.01 5.98
C TYR A 27 7.56 1.63 5.48
N SER A 28 7.00 0.51 5.93
CA SER A 28 5.69 -0.02 5.52
C SER A 28 4.50 0.72 6.14
N GLN A 29 4.54 2.05 6.17
CA GLN A 29 3.52 2.92 6.75
C GLN A 29 2.78 3.70 5.67
N VAL A 30 1.47 3.89 5.85
CA VAL A 30 0.64 4.68 4.90
C VAL A 30 1.21 6.07 4.67
N ALA A 31 1.60 6.78 5.74
CA ALA A 31 2.15 8.13 5.65
C ALA A 31 3.41 8.18 4.75
N VAL A 32 4.27 7.17 4.82
CA VAL A 32 5.48 7.07 4.00
C VAL A 32 5.13 6.86 2.53
N VAL A 33 4.17 5.98 2.24
CA VAL A 33 3.68 5.74 0.87
C VAL A 33 3.07 7.01 0.29
N MET A 34 2.18 7.68 1.03
CA MET A 34 1.52 8.91 0.58
C MET A 34 2.51 10.04 0.34
N HIS A 35 3.48 10.22 1.24
CA HIS A 35 4.53 11.22 1.07
C HIS A 35 5.39 10.94 -0.18
N LYS A 36 5.69 9.67 -0.47
CA LYS A 36 6.41 9.28 -1.70
C LYS A 36 5.53 9.44 -2.95
N ALA A 37 4.23 9.14 -2.87
CA ALA A 37 3.28 9.30 -3.97
C ALA A 37 3.09 10.77 -4.34
N ALA A 38 2.99 11.66 -3.35
CA ALA A 38 2.88 13.11 -3.57
C ALA A 38 4.06 13.71 -4.36
N LYS A 39 5.24 13.08 -4.31
CA LYS A 39 6.42 13.50 -5.12
C LYS A 39 6.34 13.05 -6.58
N ARG A 40 5.48 12.09 -6.91
CA ARG A 40 5.30 11.51 -8.25
C ARG A 40 3.98 11.92 -8.91
N LEU A 41 3.03 12.43 -8.12
CA LEU A 41 1.79 13.02 -8.59
C LEU A 41 1.99 14.51 -8.94
N PRO A 42 1.06 15.12 -9.70
CA PRO A 42 1.07 16.56 -9.94
C PRO A 42 1.13 17.37 -8.63
N ARG A 43 1.85 18.51 -8.66
CA ARG A 43 2.10 19.35 -7.47
C ARG A 43 0.85 19.95 -6.83
N GLU A 44 -0.19 20.18 -7.63
CA GLU A 44 -1.43 20.80 -7.18
C GLU A 44 -2.58 19.81 -7.44
N LEU A 45 -2.86 19.00 -6.42
CA LEU A 45 -4.00 18.10 -6.42
C LEU A 45 -5.24 18.87 -5.99
N THR A 46 -6.34 18.67 -6.70
CA THR A 46 -7.65 19.10 -6.20
C THR A 46 -8.13 18.14 -5.12
N LEU A 47 -9.10 18.56 -4.28
CA LEU A 47 -9.74 17.66 -3.32
C LEU A 47 -10.27 16.37 -3.97
N HIS A 48 -10.82 16.50 -5.18
CA HIS A 48 -11.29 15.35 -5.97
C HIS A 48 -10.15 14.40 -6.34
N ASP A 49 -8.99 14.93 -6.70
CA ASP A 49 -7.80 14.13 -7.01
C ASP A 49 -7.26 13.40 -5.77
N GLU A 50 -7.22 14.07 -4.61
CA GLU A 50 -6.82 13.46 -3.34
C GLU A 50 -7.74 12.30 -2.95
N GLN A 51 -9.06 12.51 -3.02
CA GLN A 51 -10.06 11.47 -2.75
C GLN A 51 -9.91 10.28 -3.70
N ARG A 52 -9.59 10.55 -4.97
CA ARG A 52 -9.34 9.52 -5.98
C ARG A 52 -8.10 8.69 -5.67
N VAL A 53 -7.00 9.33 -5.24
CA VAL A 53 -5.79 8.64 -4.80
C VAL A 53 -6.06 7.78 -3.57
N LEU A 54 -6.76 8.32 -2.57
CA LEU A 54 -7.11 7.59 -1.35
C LEU A 54 -8.02 6.38 -1.66
N ARG A 55 -9.01 6.54 -2.54
CA ARG A 55 -9.84 5.42 -3.00
C ARG A 55 -9.01 4.33 -3.68
N CYS A 56 -8.05 4.72 -4.52
CA CYS A 56 -7.14 3.77 -5.16
C CYS A 56 -6.26 3.05 -4.14
N TRP A 57 -5.75 3.76 -3.13
CA TRP A 57 -4.99 3.18 -2.01
C TRP A 57 -5.80 2.15 -1.25
N HIS A 58 -7.01 2.50 -0.80
CA HIS A 58 -7.90 1.55 -0.10
C HIS A 58 -8.24 0.34 -0.97
N GLY A 59 -8.38 0.54 -2.29
CA GLY A 59 -8.58 -0.55 -3.24
C GLY A 59 -7.47 -1.60 -3.24
N LEU A 60 -6.26 -1.29 -2.79
CA LEU A 60 -5.18 -2.27 -2.64
C LEU A 60 -5.40 -3.25 -1.48
N PHE A 61 -6.30 -2.95 -0.54
CA PHE A 61 -6.61 -3.76 0.63
C PHE A 61 -7.94 -4.51 0.53
N THR A 62 -8.83 -4.04 -0.35
CA THR A 62 -10.19 -4.58 -0.48
C THR A 62 -10.18 -5.89 -1.26
N ARG A 63 -10.85 -6.92 -0.72
CA ARG A 63 -11.05 -8.21 -1.41
C ARG A 63 -11.99 -8.06 -2.62
N PRO A 64 -11.89 -8.95 -3.64
CA PRO A 64 -11.01 -10.13 -3.72
C PRO A 64 -9.61 -9.85 -4.28
N ASP A 65 -9.41 -8.71 -4.93
CA ASP A 65 -8.21 -8.33 -5.69
C ASP A 65 -7.12 -7.62 -4.85
N GLY A 66 -7.42 -7.29 -3.59
CA GLY A 66 -6.50 -6.65 -2.67
C GLY A 66 -5.23 -7.46 -2.42
N VAL A 67 -4.11 -6.86 -2.85
CA VAL A 67 -2.74 -7.41 -2.73
C VAL A 67 -2.06 -7.02 -1.43
N LEU A 68 -2.54 -5.97 -0.76
CA LEU A 68 -2.05 -5.54 0.54
C LEU A 68 -3.00 -6.02 1.64
N VAL A 69 -2.45 -6.26 2.82
CA VAL A 69 -3.19 -6.63 4.02
C VAL A 69 -2.79 -5.66 5.14
N PRO A 70 -3.74 -5.19 5.96
CA PRO A 70 -3.42 -4.39 7.13
C PRO A 70 -2.49 -5.19 8.05
N GLY A 71 -1.38 -4.59 8.42
CA GLY A 71 -0.43 -5.15 9.36
C GLY A 71 -0.57 -4.50 10.73
N PHE A 72 -0.32 -5.29 11.76
CA PHE A 72 -0.09 -4.80 13.12
C PHE A 72 1.27 -5.35 13.53
N SER A 73 2.26 -4.48 13.71
CA SER A 73 3.50 -4.88 14.36
C SER A 73 3.27 -4.85 15.87
N VAL A 74 3.55 -5.96 16.55
CA VAL A 74 3.46 -6.04 18.02
C VAL A 74 4.51 -5.11 18.66
N ASP A 75 5.68 -5.01 18.05
CA ASP A 75 6.79 -4.18 18.52
C ASP A 75 6.62 -2.70 18.13
N ASN A 76 5.80 -2.41 17.12
CA ASN A 76 5.47 -1.06 16.69
C ASN A 76 3.96 -0.94 16.38
N PRO A 77 3.12 -0.74 17.40
CA PRO A 77 1.66 -0.75 17.27
C PRO A 77 1.09 0.52 16.61
N ASN A 78 1.90 1.33 15.93
CA ASN A 78 1.43 2.52 15.25
C ASN A 78 0.64 2.15 13.98
N GLU A 79 -0.62 2.54 13.93
CA GLU A 79 -1.40 2.39 12.71
C GLU A 79 -0.97 3.38 11.61
N PRO A 80 -1.16 3.06 10.31
CA PRO A 80 -1.42 1.73 9.72
C PRO A 80 -0.13 1.19 9.07
N PHE A 81 0.34 0.04 9.55
CA PHE A 81 1.30 -0.78 8.82
C PHE A 81 0.58 -1.64 7.77
N PHE A 82 1.31 -2.11 6.77
CA PHE A 82 0.79 -3.06 5.79
C PHE A 82 1.85 -4.06 5.35
N HIS A 83 1.40 -5.22 4.88
CA HIS A 83 2.24 -6.23 4.26
C HIS A 83 1.61 -6.69 2.94
N GLU A 84 2.41 -7.27 2.06
CA GLU A 84 1.90 -7.89 0.84
C GLU A 84 1.34 -9.26 1.18
N ARG A 85 0.19 -9.60 0.58
CA ARG A 85 -0.42 -10.92 0.74
C ARG A 85 0.52 -11.97 0.16
N VAL A 86 1.12 -12.78 1.02
CA VAL A 86 1.85 -13.97 0.60
C VAL A 86 0.83 -15.07 0.35
N ALA A 87 0.89 -15.72 -0.82
CA ALA A 87 0.13 -16.94 -1.04
C ALA A 87 0.71 -18.01 -0.10
N ILE A 88 -0.09 -18.51 0.84
CA ILE A 88 0.30 -19.66 1.64
C ILE A 88 0.32 -20.85 0.68
N THR A 89 1.51 -21.25 0.24
CA THR A 89 1.72 -22.57 -0.37
C THR A 89 1.81 -23.54 0.80
N GLU A 90 0.77 -24.33 1.02
CA GLU A 90 0.73 -25.36 2.06
C GLU A 90 1.80 -26.43 1.81
N GLU A 91 3.02 -26.26 2.35
CA GLU A 91 3.98 -27.35 2.61
C GLU A 91 4.94 -26.91 3.74
N GLU A 92 4.43 -26.72 4.95
CA GLU A 92 5.26 -26.83 6.15
C GLU A 92 4.56 -27.79 7.11
N THR A 93 4.88 -29.09 6.95
CA THR A 93 4.67 -30.09 7.99
C THR A 93 5.47 -29.65 9.22
N TYR A 94 4.76 -29.38 10.31
CA TYR A 94 5.38 -29.26 11.62
C TYR A 94 5.75 -30.67 12.07
N ASP A 95 7.05 -30.94 12.24
CA ASP A 95 7.51 -32.08 13.04
C ASP A 95 7.19 -31.77 14.51
N GLU A 96 6.40 -32.63 15.14
CA GLU A 96 6.02 -32.59 16.56
C GLU A 96 7.20 -32.86 17.51
#